data_AF-B4SM65-F1
#
_entry.id   AF-B4SM65-F1
#
_cell.length_a   1.000
_cell.length_b   1.000
_cell.length_c   1.000
_cell.angle_alpha   90.00
_cell.angle_beta   90.00
_cell.angle_gamma   90.00
#
_symmetry.space_group_name_H-M   'P 1'
#
loop_
_entity.id
_entity.type
_entity.pdbx_description
1 polymer ?
#
loop_
_entity_poly.entity_id
_entity_poly.type
_entity_poly.pdbx_seq_one_letter_code
_entity_poly.pdbx_strand_id
1 'polypeptide(L)'
;MRLLTFTCPLCGAAGQRFPLLSASRRQAKTACRGCGVMLRSDPRLGLHTLYLLYTQIIVLLAALPMIWAYALGRWFWLAVIWAVVLALCWFPGVIRHARSPIMRACRDPDYSYARRPGGPSTGGTAEPAPRSGIP
;
A
#
# COMPACT_ATOMS: atom_id res chain seq x y z
N MET A 1 -7.87 15.81 8.09
CA MET A 1 -6.87 14.72 8.18
C MET A 1 -7.20 13.55 7.23
N ARG A 2 -7.14 13.74 5.90
CA ARG A 2 -7.39 12.68 4.89
C ARG A 2 -6.11 11.91 4.45
N LEU A 3 -4.96 12.22 5.04
CA LEU A 3 -3.65 11.69 4.62
C LEU A 3 -3.38 10.23 4.99
N LEU A 4 -4.11 9.69 5.96
CA LEU A 4 -3.89 8.36 6.54
C LEU A 4 -5.01 7.37 6.20
N THR A 5 -6.03 7.85 5.50
CA THR A 5 -7.26 7.11 5.21
C THR A 5 -7.38 6.88 3.72
N PHE A 6 -7.79 5.69 3.33
CA PHE A 6 -8.08 5.35 1.94
C PHE A 6 -9.52 4.87 1.78
N THR A 7 -9.99 4.93 0.54
CA THR A 7 -11.29 4.39 0.12
C THR A 7 -11.10 2.98 -0.43
N CYS A 8 -12.01 2.08 -0.11
CA CYS A 8 -12.00 0.75 -0.69
C CYS A 8 -12.29 0.85 -2.20
N PRO A 9 -11.45 0.30 -3.08
CA PRO A 9 -11.70 0.35 -4.53
C PRO A 9 -12.88 -0.53 -4.97
N LEU A 10 -13.46 -1.34 -4.08
CA LEU A 10 -14.50 -2.32 -4.42
C LEU A 10 -15.88 -1.91 -3.96
N CYS A 11 -16.03 -1.59 -2.67
CA CYS A 11 -17.30 -1.20 -2.09
C CYS A 11 -17.43 0.32 -1.90
N GLY A 12 -16.42 1.11 -2.24
CA GLY A 12 -16.40 2.56 -2.03
C GLY A 12 -16.31 2.98 -0.56
N ALA A 13 -16.26 2.05 0.40
CA ALA A 13 -16.20 2.36 1.83
C ALA A 13 -14.98 3.25 2.15
N ALA A 14 -15.26 4.46 2.64
CA ALA A 14 -14.26 5.46 3.01
C ALA A 14 -13.72 5.25 4.44
N GLY A 15 -12.60 5.91 4.76
CA GLY A 15 -12.08 5.97 6.12
C GLY A 15 -11.29 4.73 6.57
N GLN A 16 -10.89 3.86 5.64
CA GLN A 16 -10.05 2.72 5.99
C GLN A 16 -8.63 3.16 6.28
N ARG A 17 -7.97 2.48 7.23
CA ARG A 17 -6.58 2.77 7.60
C ARG A 17 -5.80 1.46 7.66
N PHE A 18 -4.55 1.53 7.22
CA PHE A 18 -3.59 0.47 7.50
C PHE A 18 -3.15 0.56 8.96
N PRO A 19 -2.84 -0.57 9.62
CA PRO A 19 -2.35 -0.54 10.99
C PRO A 19 -1.04 0.24 11.05
N LEU A 20 -0.92 1.16 12.00
CA LEU A 20 0.25 2.03 12.14
C LEU A 20 1.55 1.22 12.32
N LEU A 21 1.47 0.09 13.04
CA LEU A 21 2.55 -0.89 13.23
C LEU A 21 3.06 -1.54 11.94
N SER A 22 2.31 -1.45 10.83
CA SER A 22 2.77 -1.94 9.54
C SER A 22 3.61 -0.93 8.74
N ALA A 23 3.89 0.26 9.29
CA ALA A 23 4.67 1.30 8.64
C ALA A 23 6.09 0.88 8.23
N SER A 24 6.72 0.00 9.01
CA SER A 24 8.05 -0.55 8.71
C SER A 24 8.01 -1.71 7.71
N ARG A 25 6.84 -2.31 7.48
CA ARG A 25 6.73 -3.46 6.58
C ARG A 25 6.69 -3.00 5.14
N ARG A 26 7.25 -3.82 4.24
CA ARG A 26 7.22 -3.53 2.80
C ARG A 26 5.80 -3.40 2.27
N GLN A 27 4.89 -4.25 2.76
CA GLN A 27 3.48 -4.24 2.41
C GLN A 27 2.63 -4.33 3.68
N ALA A 28 1.69 -3.40 3.81
CA ALA A 28 0.66 -3.44 4.83
C ALA A 28 -0.54 -4.22 4.30
N LYS A 29 -1.15 -5.04 5.16
CA LYS A 29 -2.40 -5.75 4.89
C LYS A 29 -3.46 -5.29 5.87
N THR A 30 -4.68 -5.11 5.39
CA THR A 30 -5.83 -4.81 6.23
C THR A 30 -7.10 -5.35 5.59
N ALA A 31 -8.06 -5.80 6.39
CA ALA A 31 -9.36 -6.21 5.90
C ALA A 31 -10.26 -4.99 5.72
N CYS A 32 -10.99 -4.94 4.61
CA CYS A 32 -12.00 -3.91 4.38
C CYS A 32 -13.16 -4.05 5.37
N ARG A 33 -13.53 -2.98 6.07
CA ARG A 33 -14.66 -2.99 7.02
C ARG A 33 -16.04 -3.17 6.37
N GLY A 34 -16.19 -2.79 5.09
CA GLY A 34 -17.43 -2.96 4.33
C GLY A 34 -17.57 -4.37 3.77
N CYS A 35 -16.72 -4.73 2.80
CA CYS A 35 -16.81 -6.01 2.10
C CYS A 35 -15.88 -7.13 2.61
N GLY A 36 -15.15 -6.95 3.73
CA GLY A 36 -14.34 -8.00 4.36
C GLY A 36 -13.07 -8.44 3.61
N VAL A 37 -12.90 -8.07 2.34
CA VAL A 37 -11.76 -8.46 1.52
C VAL A 37 -10.43 -7.94 2.07
N MET A 38 -9.39 -8.77 2.00
CA MET A 38 -8.04 -8.35 2.36
C MET A 38 -7.45 -7.44 1.28
N LEU A 39 -7.07 -6.23 1.69
CA LEU A 39 -6.39 -5.23 0.89
C LEU A 39 -4.90 -5.18 1.26
N ARG A 40 -4.05 -4.98 0.26
CA ARG A 40 -2.60 -4.85 0.38
C ARG A 40 -2.17 -3.52 -0.21
N SER A 41 -1.36 -2.76 0.52
CA SER A 41 -0.65 -1.62 -0.06
C SER A 41 0.49 -2.15 -0.94
N ASP A 42 0.54 -1.82 -2.23
CA ASP A 42 1.68 -2.17 -3.08
C ASP A 42 2.49 -0.91 -3.46
N PRO A 43 3.38 -0.44 -2.57
CA PRO A 43 4.20 0.73 -2.87
C PRO A 43 5.12 0.42 -4.04
N ARG A 44 5.14 1.31 -5.04
CA ARG A 44 6.08 1.23 -6.18
C ARG A 44 7.49 1.03 -5.64
N LEU A 45 8.25 0.11 -6.26
CA LEU A 45 9.60 -0.25 -5.82
C LEU A 45 10.47 0.98 -5.54
N GLY A 46 10.41 1.99 -6.43
CA GLY A 46 11.15 3.24 -6.31
C GLY A 46 10.81 4.08 -5.07
N LEU A 47 9.56 4.08 -4.62
CA LEU A 47 9.17 4.78 -3.38
C LEU A 47 9.67 4.05 -2.14
N HIS A 48 9.77 2.71 -2.20
CA HIS A 48 10.33 1.93 -1.10
C HIS A 48 11.85 2.12 -0.98
N THR A 49 12.57 2.13 -2.10
CA THR A 49 14.02 2.38 -2.10
C THR A 49 14.36 3.79 -1.65
N LEU A 50 13.61 4.80 -2.09
CA LEU A 50 13.75 6.18 -1.60
C LEU A 50 13.50 6.29 -0.09
N TYR A 51 12.50 5.57 0.43
CA TYR A 51 12.24 5.52 1.87
C TYR A 51 13.40 4.88 2.64
N LEU A 52 13.96 3.78 2.15
CA LEU A 52 15.12 3.14 2.79
C LEU A 52 16.33 4.09 2.80
N LEU A 53 16.62 4.76 1.67
CA LEU A 53 17.69 5.74 1.57
C LEU A 53 17.48 6.89 2.57
N TYR A 54 16.26 7.41 2.64
CA TYR A 54 15.89 8.45 3.60
C TYR A 54 16.14 8.02 5.05
N THR A 55 15.70 6.81 5.45
CA THR A 55 15.94 6.31 6.81
C THR A 55 17.43 6.16 7.12
N GLN A 56 18.25 5.74 6.14
CA GLN A 56 19.70 5.65 6.30
C GLN A 56 20.35 7.02 6.50
N ILE A 57 19.96 8.03 5.72
CA ILE A 57 20.45 9.40 5.87
C ILE A 57 20.12 9.94 7.27
N ILE A 58 18.90 9.70 7.77
CA ILE A 58 18.51 10.14 9.12
C ILE A 58 19.36 9.48 10.20
N VAL A 59 19.56 8.16 10.12
CA VAL A 59 20.38 7.43 11.08
C VAL A 59 21.82 7.94 11.06
N LEU A 60 22.37 8.20 9.86
CA LEU A 60 23.71 8.74 9.70
C LEU A 60 23.84 10.15 10.33
N LEU A 61 22.89 11.04 10.06
CA LEU A 61 22.86 12.38 10.64
C LEU A 61 22.69 12.35 12.16
N ALA A 62 21.92 11.39 12.69
CA ALA A 62 21.69 11.23 14.12
C ALA A 62 22.86 10.57 14.86
N ALA A 63 23.77 9.88 14.17
CA ALA A 63 24.90 9.21 14.79
C ALA A 63 25.84 10.20 15.50
N LEU A 64 26.18 11.31 14.85
CA LEU A 64 27.02 12.39 15.42
C LEU A 64 26.48 12.94 16.76
N PRO A 65 25.23 13.44 16.83
CA PRO A 65 24.67 13.93 18.08
C PRO A 65 24.44 12.82 19.12
N MET A 66 24.18 11.57 18.71
CA MET A 66 24.11 10.45 19.65
C MET A 66 25.45 10.17 20.32
N ILE A 67 26.54 10.08 19.54
CA ILE A 67 27.89 9.84 20.07
C ILE A 67 28.27 10.96 21.04
N TRP A 68 27.99 12.21 20.67
CA TRP A 68 28.22 13.36 21.54
C TRP A 68 27.41 13.30 22.84
N ALA A 69 26.11 13.02 22.76
CA ALA A 69 25.25 12.90 23.94
C ALA A 69 25.68 11.75 24.86
N TYR A 70 26.09 10.62 24.28
CA TYR A 70 26.60 9.46 25.00
C TYR A 70 27.93 9.77 25.71
N ALA A 71 28.90 10.37 24.99
CA ALA A 71 30.20 10.74 25.55
C ALA A 71 30.09 11.73 26.71
N LEU A 72 29.12 12.65 26.67
CA LEU A 72 28.84 13.62 27.73
C LEU A 72 27.89 13.09 28.82
N GLY A 73 27.48 11.82 28.78
CA GLY A 73 26.55 11.25 29.75
C GLY A 73 25.15 11.91 29.77
N ARG A 74 24.75 12.57 28.68
CA ARG A 74 23.47 13.30 28.59
C ARG A 74 22.34 12.37 28.14
N TRP A 75 21.95 11.47 29.04
CA TRP A 75 20.93 10.43 28.79
C TRP A 75 19.58 10.98 28.32
N PHE A 76 19.13 12.11 28.89
CA PHE A 76 17.89 12.76 28.44
C PHE A 76 17.95 13.16 26.96
N TRP A 77 19.06 13.79 26.55
CA TRP A 77 19.27 14.20 25.16
C TRP A 77 19.40 13.00 24.22
N LEU A 78 20.03 11.93 24.69
CA LEU A 78 20.08 10.67 23.95
C LEU A 78 18.66 10.13 23.69
N ALA A 79 17.80 10.10 24.70
CA ALA A 79 16.40 9.68 24.56
C ALA A 79 15.60 10.57 23.61
N VAL A 80 15.80 11.89 23.67
CA VAL A 80 15.18 12.85 22.73
C VAL A 80 15.61 12.59 21.30
N ILE A 81 16.91 12.39 21.04
CA ILE A 81 17.43 12.09 19.70
C ILE A 81 16.81 10.80 19.17
N TRP A 82 16.74 9.75 20.01
CA TRP A 82 16.07 8.49 19.65
C TRP A 82 14.59 8.69 19.31
N ALA A 83 13.85 9.43 20.12
CA ALA A 83 12.44 9.72 19.88
C ALA A 83 12.23 10.48 18.55
N VAL A 84 13.08 11.46 18.25
CA VAL A 84 13.05 12.23 17.00
C VAL A 84 13.33 11.33 15.80
N VAL A 85 14.38 10.49 15.85
CA VAL A 85 14.71 9.54 14.78
C VAL A 85 13.54 8.58 14.52
N LEU A 86 12.95 8.02 15.58
CA LEU A 86 11.81 7.13 15.47
C LEU A 86 10.61 7.84 14.82
N ALA A 87 10.29 9.06 15.25
CA ALA A 87 9.19 9.84 14.68
C ALA A 87 9.41 10.16 13.19
N LEU A 88 10.62 10.59 12.83
CA LEU A 88 10.99 10.92 11.45
C LEU A 88 11.00 9.70 10.53
N CYS A 89 11.36 8.52 11.03
CA CYS A 89 11.26 7.28 10.25
C CYS A 89 9.81 6.82 10.11
N TRP A 90 9.04 6.89 11.21
CA TRP A 90 7.68 6.36 11.26
C TRP A 90 6.69 7.14 10.38
N PHE A 91 6.68 8.46 10.49
CA PHE A 91 5.69 9.33 9.83
C PHE A 91 5.65 9.17 8.29
N PRO A 92 6.78 9.24 7.56
CA PRO A 92 6.79 9.02 6.11
C PRO A 92 6.47 7.55 5.75
N GLY A 93 6.82 6.59 6.62
CA GLY A 93 6.44 5.19 6.45
C GLY A 93 4.92 5.02 6.38
N VAL A 94 4.19 5.62 7.33
CA VAL A 94 2.72 5.57 7.35
C VAL A 94 2.10 6.29 6.15
N ILE A 95 2.62 7.47 5.77
CA ILE A 95 2.13 8.23 4.61
C ILE A 95 2.29 7.43 3.31
N ARG A 96 3.42 6.75 3.14
CA ARG A 96 3.71 5.90 1.97
C ARG A 96 2.66 4.80 1.81
N HIS A 97 2.21 4.19 2.90
CA HIS A 97 1.17 3.14 2.85
C HIS A 97 -0.22 3.69 2.53
N ALA A 98 -0.53 4.91 2.97
CA ALA A 98 -1.82 5.54 2.66
C ALA A 98 -1.92 6.06 1.22
N ARG A 99 -0.79 6.42 0.59
CA ARG A 99 -0.73 6.93 -0.79
C ARG A 99 -0.33 5.91 -1.85
N SER A 100 0.08 4.71 -1.46
CA SER A 100 0.41 3.66 -2.42
C SER A 100 -0.86 3.05 -3.01
N PRO A 101 -0.79 2.52 -4.25
CA PRO A 101 -1.94 1.85 -4.84
C PRO A 101 -2.35 0.67 -3.95
N ILE A 102 -3.65 0.59 -3.69
CA ILE A 102 -4.26 -0.45 -2.86
C ILE A 102 -4.75 -1.55 -3.78
N MET A 103 -4.19 -2.74 -3.63
CA MET A 103 -4.56 -3.93 -4.40
C MET A 103 -5.22 -4.97 -3.49
N ARG A 104 -5.94 -5.93 -4.07
CA ARG A 104 -6.40 -7.10 -3.30
C ARG A 104 -5.19 -7.95 -2.89
N ALA A 105 -5.18 -8.43 -1.65
CA ALA A 105 -4.11 -9.28 -1.13
C ALA A 105 -4.21 -10.72 -1.64
N CYS A 106 -5.44 -11.20 -1.88
CA CYS A 106 -5.71 -12.45 -2.58
C CYS A 106 -6.00 -12.16 -4.06
N ARG A 107 -5.46 -13.01 -4.93
CA ARG A 107 -5.85 -13.06 -6.34
C ARG A 107 -7.35 -13.32 -6.39
N ASP A 108 -8.06 -12.54 -7.20
CA ASP A 108 -9.51 -12.70 -7.35
C ASP A 108 -9.80 -14.15 -7.78
N PRO A 109 -10.55 -14.95 -7.00
CA PRO A 109 -10.89 -16.32 -7.38
C PRO A 109 -11.68 -16.35 -8.69
N ASP A 110 -12.37 -15.26 -9.02
CA ASP A 110 -13.09 -15.06 -10.28
C ASP A 110 -12.24 -14.42 -11.39
N TYR A 111 -10.91 -14.32 -11.21
CA TYR A 111 -9.97 -13.96 -12.28
C TYR A 111 -9.85 -15.11 -13.27
N SER A 112 -10.94 -15.36 -13.99
CA SER A 112 -10.92 -16.06 -15.25
C SER A 112 -10.17 -15.18 -16.24
N TYR A 113 -9.06 -15.70 -16.75
CA TYR A 113 -8.25 -15.14 -17.85
C TYR A 113 -9.07 -14.76 -19.11
N ALA A 114 -10.35 -15.11 -19.16
CA ALA A 114 -11.31 -14.74 -20.18
C ALA A 114 -11.68 -13.24 -20.17
N ARG A 115 -11.63 -12.54 -19.02
CA ARG A 115 -12.02 -11.13 -18.94
C ARG A 115 -10.83 -10.20 -19.07
N ARG A 116 -10.15 -10.26 -20.22
CA ARG A 116 -9.15 -9.24 -20.60
C ARG A 116 -9.92 -7.99 -21.03
N PRO A 117 -9.77 -6.82 -20.37
CA PRO A 117 -10.29 -5.56 -20.91
C PRO A 117 -9.43 -5.23 -22.14
N GLY A 118 -9.91 -5.61 -23.32
CA GLY A 118 -9.18 -5.53 -24.60
C GLY A 118 -9.11 -6.84 -25.40
N GLY A 119 -9.80 -7.91 -24.99
CA GLY A 119 -10.06 -9.05 -25.88
C GLY A 119 -11.11 -8.69 -26.94
N PRO A 120 -11.01 -9.22 -28.17
CA PRO A 120 -11.94 -8.87 -29.23
C PRO A 120 -13.35 -9.21 -28.76
N SER A 121 -14.24 -8.23 -28.85
CA SER A 121 -15.68 -8.43 -28.71
C SER A 121 -16.14 -9.33 -29.86
N THR A 122 -16.08 -10.65 -29.67
CA THR A 122 -16.92 -11.56 -30.45
C THR A 122 -18.34 -11.32 -29.97
N GLY A 123 -18.97 -10.32 -30.58
CA GLY A 123 -20.40 -10.13 -30.58
C GLY A 123 -21.02 -11.43 -31.06
N GLY A 124 -21.70 -12.11 -30.16
CA GLY A 124 -22.64 -13.16 -30.52
C GLY A 124 -23.84 -12.50 -31.19
N THR A 125 -23.91 -12.61 -32.51
CA THR A 125 -25.18 -12.59 -33.22
C THR A 125 -25.51 -14.04 -33.53
N ALA A 126 -26.24 -14.69 -32.62
CA ALA A 126 -26.90 -15.94 -32.90
C ALA A 126 -28.12 -15.63 -33.76
N GLU A 127 -28.01 -15.82 -35.07
CA GLU A 127 -29.16 -15.83 -35.98
C GLU A 127 -29.58 -17.30 -36.18
N PRO A 128 -30.82 -17.71 -35.84
CA PRO A 128 -31.29 -19.07 -36.08
C PRO A 128 -31.66 -19.26 -37.56
N ALA A 129 -31.36 -20.46 -38.08
CA ALA A 129 -31.49 -20.87 -39.47
C ALA A 129 -32.90 -20.75 -40.07
N PRO A 130 -33.05 -20.42 -41.37
CA PRO A 130 -34.25 -20.74 -42.13
C PRO A 130 -34.11 -22.13 -42.77
N ARG A 131 -34.96 -23.05 -42.31
CA ARG A 131 -35.27 -24.32 -42.99
C ARG A 131 -36.32 -24.07 -44.08
N SER A 132 -36.25 -24.92 -45.10
CA SER A 132 -37.33 -25.43 -45.97
C SER A 132 -37.53 -24.80 -47.35
N GLY A 133 -37.65 -25.68 -48.35
CA GLY A 133 -38.11 -25.36 -49.70
C GLY A 133 -37.57 -26.24 -50.84
N ILE A 134 -37.69 -27.57 -50.76
CA ILE A 134 -37.73 -28.45 -51.96
C ILE A 134 -39.21 -28.48 -52.39
N PRO A 135 -39.52 -28.29 -53.68
CA PRO A 135 -39.70 -29.40 -54.62
C PRO A 135 -38.72 -29.36 -55.80
#